data_AF-A0A6H2A5I7-F1
#
_entry.id   AF-A0A6H2A5I7-F1
#
_cell.length_a   1.000
_cell.length_b   1.000
_cell.length_c   1.000
_cell.angle_alpha   90.00
_cell.angle_beta   90.00
_cell.angle_gamma   90.00
#
_symmetry.space_group_name_H-M   'P 1'
#
loop_
_entity.id
_entity.type
_entity.pdbx_description
1 polymer ?
#
loop_
_entity_poly.entity_id
_entity_poly.type
_entity_poly.pdbx_seq_one_letter_code
_entity_poly.pdbx_strand_id
1 'polypeptide(L)' 'MTDRIRRLTVLLEQDTRDDDAEGIISAIRMVRGVAFVEPHVLEWEAQEARMTALFALRKEISEFMSALWEPK' A
#
# COMPACT_ATOMS: atom_id res chain seq x y z
N MET A 1 -14.00 -9.02 -18.59
CA MET A 1 -13.26 -7.82 -18.14
C MET A 1 -12.64 -8.18 -16.80
N THR A 2 -11.32 -8.24 -16.71
CA THR A 2 -10.63 -8.62 -15.48
C THR A 2 -10.21 -7.35 -14.76
N ASP A 3 -10.32 -7.35 -13.44
CA ASP A 3 -9.90 -6.23 -12.61
C ASP A 3 -8.42 -5.89 -12.83
N ARG A 4 -8.14 -4.59 -12.95
CA ARG A 4 -6.79 -4.08 -13.19
C ARG A 4 -6.28 -3.41 -11.93
N ILE A 5 -5.14 -3.88 -11.43
CA ILE A 5 -4.45 -3.28 -10.29
C ILE A 5 -3.51 -2.19 -10.83
N ARG A 6 -3.69 -0.95 -10.36
CA ARG A 6 -2.89 0.22 -10.79
C ARG A 6 -1.74 0.55 -9.83
N ARG A 7 -1.81 0.11 -8.58
CA ARG A 7 -0.82 0.39 -7.54
C ARG A 7 -0.71 -0.79 -6.60
N LEU A 8 0.51 -1.13 -6.24
CA LEU A 8 0.85 -2.10 -5.22
C LEU A 8 1.68 -1.39 -4.15
N THR A 9 1.33 -1.59 -2.88
CA THR A 9 2.10 -1.10 -1.75
C THR A 9 2.64 -2.31 -1.00
N VAL A 10 3.95 -2.34 -0.79
CA VAL A 10 4.64 -3.42 -0.08
C VAL A 10 5.20 -2.83 1.20
N LEU A 11 4.99 -3.54 2.31
CA LEU A 11 5.53 -3.22 3.62
C LEU A 11 6.55 -4.29 3.99
N LEU A 12 7.72 -3.88 4.46
CA LEU A 12 8.71 -4.80 5.00
C LEU A 12 8.37 -5.11 6.46
N GLU A 13 8.55 -6.37 6.86
CA GLU A 13 8.24 -6.82 8.23
C GLU A 13 9.20 -6.23 9.27
N GLN A 14 10.44 -5.97 8.86
CA GLN A 14 11.51 -5.48 9.74
C GLN A 14 12.08 -4.19 9.23
N ASP A 15 12.57 -3.37 10.16
CA ASP A 15 13.31 -2.16 9.82
C ASP A 15 14.55 -2.54 9.03
N THR A 16 14.53 -2.16 7.76
CA THR A 16 15.58 -2.49 6.80
C THR A 16 16.23 -1.18 6.41
N ARG A 17 17.56 -1.13 6.51
CA ARG A 17 18.31 0.05 6.05
C ARG A 17 18.09 0.24 4.56
N ASP A 18 18.13 1.50 4.12
CA ASP A 18 17.88 1.86 2.73
C ASP A 18 18.80 1.09 1.76
N ASP A 19 20.09 0.99 2.09
CA ASP A 19 21.08 0.24 1.29
C ASP A 19 20.74 -1.26 1.16
N ASP A 20 20.20 -1.86 2.22
CA ASP A 20 19.80 -3.28 2.22
C ASP A 20 18.48 -3.48 1.45
N ALA A 21 17.60 -2.48 1.46
CA ALA A 21 16.34 -2.47 0.71
C ALA A 21 16.53 -2.28 -0.80
N GLU A 22 17.66 -1.72 -1.25
CA GLU A 22 17.96 -1.49 -2.68
C GLU A 22 17.88 -2.78 -3.51
N GLY A 23 18.28 -3.92 -2.94
CA GLY A 23 18.14 -5.23 -3.58
C GLY A 23 16.68 -5.60 -3.84
N ILE A 24 15.79 -5.30 -2.88
CA ILE A 24 14.35 -5.54 -3.00
C ILE A 24 13.74 -4.59 -4.03
N ILE A 25 14.09 -3.30 -3.98
CA ILE A 25 13.63 -2.27 -4.91
C ILE A 25 14.00 -2.65 -6.34
N SER A 26 15.26 -3.06 -6.55
CA SER A 26 15.77 -3.51 -7.85
C SER A 26 15.01 -4.73 -8.35
N ALA A 27 14.73 -5.72 -7.49
CA ALA A 27 13.95 -6.88 -7.86
C ALA A 27 12.51 -6.52 -8.29
N ILE A 28 11.84 -5.60 -7.57
CA ILE A 28 10.50 -5.12 -7.94
C ILE A 28 10.52 -4.40 -9.29
N ARG A 29 11.55 -3.57 -9.56
CA ARG A 29 11.70 -2.86 -10.83
C ARG A 29 11.88 -3.79 -12.03
N MET A 30 12.36 -5.01 -11.83
CA MET A 30 12.49 -6.00 -12.90
C MET A 30 11.15 -6.65 -13.27
N VAL A 31 10.10 -6.49 -12.47
CA VAL A 31 8.78 -7.07 -12.76
C VAL A 31 8.11 -6.34 -13.93
N ARG A 32 7.67 -7.09 -14.94
CA ARG A 32 7.02 -6.52 -16.13
C ARG A 32 5.78 -5.72 -15.76
N GLY A 33 5.74 -4.45 -16.19
CA GLY A 33 4.63 -3.54 -15.95
C GLY A 33 4.84 -2.62 -14.73
N VAL A 34 5.92 -2.80 -13.98
CA VAL A 34 6.36 -1.81 -12.99
C VAL A 34 7.11 -0.71 -13.72
N ALA A 35 6.54 0.51 -13.68
CA ALA A 35 7.18 1.69 -14.27
C ALA A 35 8.08 2.42 -13.27
N PHE A 36 7.75 2.38 -11.98
CA PHE A 36 8.41 3.13 -10.93
C PHE A 36 8.23 2.44 -9.57
N VAL A 37 9.25 2.56 -8.71
CA VAL A 37 9.24 2.09 -7.31
C VAL A 37 9.78 3.23 -6.46
N GLU A 38 9.02 3.61 -5.43
CA GLU A 38 9.30 4.70 -4.50
C GLU A 38 9.61 4.12 -3.11
N PRO A 39 10.85 4.21 -2.61
CA PRO A 39 11.15 3.88 -1.22
C PRO A 39 10.61 4.97 -0.30
N HIS A 40 10.04 4.55 0.83
CA HIS A 40 9.61 5.46 1.89
C HIS A 40 10.34 5.06 3.18
N VAL A 41 11.38 5.82 3.53
CA VAL A 41 12.01 5.74 4.85
C VAL A 41 11.18 6.64 5.77
N LEU A 42 10.39 6.05 6.66
CA LEU A 42 9.51 6.77 7.57
C LEU A 42 9.84 6.41 9.01
N GLU A 43 9.76 7.37 9.92
CA GLU A 43 9.82 7.10 11.36
C GLU A 43 8.68 6.13 11.73
N TRP A 44 9.09 4.96 12.25
CA TRP A 44 8.31 3.72 12.42
C TRP A 44 6.90 3.94 12.97
N GLU A 45 6.76 4.76 14.01
CA GLU A 45 5.50 4.92 14.75
C GLU A 45 4.44 5.70 13.98
N ALA A 46 4.84 6.61 13.09
CA ALA A 46 3.92 7.51 12.42
C ALA A 46 3.23 6.86 11.21
N GLN A 47 3.90 5.95 10.50
CA GLN A 47 3.35 5.37 9.27
C GLN A 47 2.47 4.16 9.54
N GLU A 48 2.87 3.22 10.41
CA GLU A 48 2.02 2.06 10.73
C GLU A 48 0.68 2.52 11.31
N ALA A 49 0.71 3.49 12.24
CA ALA A 49 -0.48 4.10 12.81
C ALA A 49 -1.32 4.80 11.72
N ARG A 50 -0.70 5.56 10.82
CA ARG A 50 -1.39 6.27 9.73
C ARG A 50 -1.99 5.32 8.70
N MET A 51 -1.29 4.25 8.34
CA MET A 51 -1.76 3.27 7.36
C MET A 51 -2.87 2.40 7.93
N THR A 52 -2.74 1.97 9.19
CA THR A 52 -3.82 1.28 9.91
C THR A 52 -5.05 2.17 10.00
N ALA A 53 -4.89 3.44 10.36
CA ALA A 53 -5.98 4.40 10.42
C ALA A 53 -6.64 4.63 9.06
N LEU A 54 -5.86 4.77 7.98
CA LEU A 54 -6.39 4.93 6.62
C LEU A 54 -7.12 3.68 6.12
N PHE A 55 -6.61 2.49 6.43
CA PHE A 55 -7.29 1.23 6.08
C PHE A 55 -8.61 1.07 6.84
N ALA A 56 -8.62 1.36 8.14
CA ALA A 56 -9.83 1.36 8.95
C ALA A 56 -10.87 2.34 8.40
N LEU A 57 -10.46 3.58 8.14
CA LEU A 57 -11.32 4.63 7.58
C LEU A 57 -11.88 4.22 6.21
N ARG A 58 -11.04 3.68 5.33
CA ARG A 58 -11.46 3.23 4.00
C ARG A 58 -12.49 2.11 4.09
N LYS A 59 -12.32 1.18 5.04
CA LYS A 59 -13.25 0.09 5.28
C LYS A 59 -14.61 0.64 5.73
N GLU A 60 -14.63 1.50 6.75
CA GLU A 60 -15.86 2.11 7.26
C GLU A 60 -16.60 2.93 6.19
N ILE A 61 -15.87 3.73 5.39
CA ILE A 61 -16.47 4.48 4.28
C ILE A 61 -17.04 3.52 3.24
N SER A 62 -16.35 2.43 2.91
CA SER A 62 -16.85 1.44 1.95
C SER A 62 -18.14 0.78 2.44
N GLU A 63 -18.20 0.40 3.71
CA GLU A 63 -19.38 -0.19 4.35
C GLU A 63 -20.54 0.81 4.36
N PHE A 64 -20.30 2.05 4.77
CA PHE A 64 -21.27 3.13 4.75
C PHE A 64 -21.82 3.40 3.34
N MET A 65 -20.93 3.52 2.35
CA MET A 65 -21.31 3.76 0.96
C MET A 65 -22.10 2.59 0.37
N SER A 66 -21.77 1.35 0.73
CA SER A 66 -22.55 0.18 0.30
C SER A 66 -23.96 0.17 0.91
N ALA A 67 -24.10 0.52 2.19
CA ALA A 67 -25.39 0.65 2.86
C ALA A 67 -26.26 1.79 2.30
N LEU A 68 -25.63 2.83 1.76
CA LEU A 68 -26.31 4.00 1.17
C LEU A 68 -26.69 3.76 -0.31
N TRP A 69 -25.97 2.88 -1.01
CA TRP A 69 -26.21 2.54 -2.42
C TRP A 69 -27.14 1.33 -2.63
N GLU A 70 -27.48 0.59 -1.58
CA GLU A 70 -28.67 -0.28 -1.58
C GLU A 70 -29.87 0.50 -1.03
N PRO A 71 -30.56 1.33 -1.84
CA PRO A 71 -31.85 1.86 -1.42
C PRO A 71 -32.80 0.67 -1.25
N LYS A 72 -33.43 0.58 -0.09
CA LYS A 72 -34.69 -0.16 0.05
C LYS A 72 -35.71 0.30 -1.00
#